data_AF-A0A966YB61-F1
#
_entry.id   AF-A0A966YB61-F1
#
_cell.length_a   1.000
_cell.length_b   1.000
_cell.length_c   1.000
_cell.angle_alpha   90.00
_cell.angle_beta   90.00
_cell.angle_gamma   90.00
#
_symmetry.space_group_name_H-M   'P 1'
#
loop_
_entity.id
_entity.type
_entity.pdbx_description
1 polymer ?
#
loop_
_entity_poly.entity_id
_entity_poly.type
_entity_poly.pdbx_seq_one_letter_code
_entity_poly.pdbx_strand_id
1 'polypeptide(L)'
;MPGNPRQTGKLGGKQILRGFGMPTRQESEPRVAAAVSRWVVRWRTPLALLGLLLGLFGVERSRQLEYSRSIASMFDRNDPAIVPFRRLARAFGSSAAVLAVYDDADLFSPVGFDRLVSLTERIEALPGVGSATSLATTPLGRGIISTGTNPAADRLVELMEGYTVGSDRRTAAVVCVLAGGAEADDGVPGRGDTIDALREIMRDYPSGTVAGETVMLRDGFAMLRRDGNLLGTTAGLLASIVLLLLFRSLRWLVAPLAVVLLALWNTRGLLAIAGQKLTMVSTMLSAMVTVVAIATVVHIIVEFRRRRTAGEPAEQALTGALTQLFWPIIGAIITDMIGFGSLIASQVGPVHDFGIMTVIGAGMVLVAVALAVPWFALAGRLGGDPGRVWGEGKLDGGLDRLVGRIVQSPGPILAVA
;
A
#
# COMPACT_ATOMS: atom_id res chain seq x y z
N MET A 1 -78.42 -21.00 -34.62
CA MET A 1 -77.13 -20.30 -34.82
C MET A 1 -77.32 -18.82 -34.56
N PRO A 2 -76.33 -18.04 -34.09
CA PRO A 2 -75.05 -18.34 -33.42
C PRO A 2 -75.09 -17.78 -31.95
N GLY A 3 -74.16 -17.92 -31.02
CA GLY A 3 -72.73 -18.17 -31.00
C GLY A 3 -72.09 -17.14 -30.05
N ASN A 4 -71.70 -17.52 -28.83
CA ASN A 4 -70.93 -16.67 -27.93
C ASN A 4 -69.62 -17.36 -27.52
N PRO A 5 -68.46 -16.87 -27.99
CA PRO A 5 -67.16 -17.33 -27.53
C PRO A 5 -66.56 -16.38 -26.49
N ARG A 6 -65.90 -16.97 -25.48
CA ARG A 6 -64.72 -16.52 -24.72
C ARG A 6 -64.87 -16.68 -23.21
N GLN A 7 -64.70 -17.93 -22.77
CA GLN A 7 -63.89 -18.21 -21.60
C GLN A 7 -62.41 -18.11 -22.00
N THR A 8 -61.68 -17.16 -21.42
CA THR A 8 -60.22 -17.18 -21.29
C THR A 8 -59.95 -16.67 -19.89
N GLY A 9 -59.60 -17.49 -18.91
CA GLY A 9 -58.50 -18.44 -18.95
C GLY A 9 -57.37 -17.86 -18.11
N LYS A 10 -57.54 -17.85 -16.78
CA LYS A 10 -56.44 -17.73 -15.82
C LYS A 10 -55.58 -18.99 -15.96
N LEU A 11 -54.69 -19.01 -16.94
CA LEU A 11 -53.68 -20.06 -17.10
C LEU A 11 -52.34 -19.48 -16.66
N GLY A 12 -51.76 -20.15 -15.67
CA GLY A 12 -50.66 -19.63 -14.87
C GLY A 12 -49.34 -19.55 -15.63
N GLY A 13 -48.55 -18.53 -15.27
CA GLY A 13 -47.13 -18.44 -15.63
C GLY A 13 -46.30 -19.66 -15.20
N LYS A 14 -46.82 -20.53 -14.33
CA LYS A 14 -46.22 -21.83 -13.99
C LYS A 14 -46.31 -22.87 -15.12
N GLN A 15 -47.21 -22.74 -16.08
CA GLN A 15 -47.33 -23.68 -17.21
C GLN A 15 -46.45 -23.28 -18.41
N ILE A 16 -46.20 -21.99 -18.63
CA ILE A 16 -45.32 -21.53 -19.72
C ILE A 16 -43.87 -22.00 -19.50
N LEU A 17 -43.44 -22.10 -18.24
CA LEU A 17 -42.11 -22.61 -17.88
C LEU A 17 -41.98 -24.14 -17.97
N ARG A 18 -43.08 -24.89 -18.03
CA ARG A 18 -43.05 -26.37 -18.19
C ARG A 18 -42.86 -26.82 -19.64
N GLY A 19 -43.19 -25.97 -20.62
CA GLY A 19 -43.03 -26.29 -22.05
C GLY A 19 -41.58 -26.25 -22.55
N PHE A 20 -40.66 -25.63 -21.79
CA PHE A 20 -39.29 -25.40 -22.22
C PHE A 20 -38.26 -26.40 -21.68
N GLY A 21 -38.68 -27.49 -21.02
CA GLY A 21 -37.75 -28.50 -20.49
C GLY A 21 -36.65 -27.95 -19.58
N MET A 22 -36.79 -26.71 -19.09
CA MET A 22 -35.81 -26.12 -18.20
C MET A 22 -35.94 -26.80 -16.84
N PRO A 23 -34.90 -27.47 -16.34
CA PRO A 23 -34.93 -28.03 -15.01
C PRO A 23 -35.25 -26.89 -14.03
N THR A 24 -36.25 -27.09 -13.17
CA THR A 24 -36.38 -26.30 -11.95
C THR A 24 -35.06 -26.43 -11.21
N ARG A 25 -34.22 -25.38 -11.25
CA ARG A 25 -32.94 -25.28 -10.54
C ARG A 25 -33.19 -25.34 -9.02
N GLN A 26 -33.55 -26.51 -8.51
CA GLN A 26 -32.95 -26.98 -7.27
C GLN A 26 -31.51 -27.31 -7.67
N GLU A 27 -30.66 -26.28 -7.75
CA GLU A 27 -29.22 -26.52 -7.74
C GLU A 27 -28.96 -27.28 -6.45
N SER A 28 -28.66 -28.56 -6.57
CA SER A 28 -28.08 -29.34 -5.48
C SER A 28 -26.94 -28.49 -4.93
N GLU A 29 -27.08 -27.96 -3.71
CA GLU A 29 -26.00 -27.21 -3.07
C GLU A 29 -24.71 -28.01 -3.28
N PRO A 30 -23.67 -27.43 -3.89
CA PRO A 30 -22.48 -28.18 -4.22
C PRO A 30 -21.98 -28.80 -2.91
N ARG A 31 -22.00 -30.14 -2.84
CA ARG A 31 -21.79 -30.90 -1.60
C ARG A 31 -20.57 -30.44 -0.81
N VAL A 32 -19.54 -29.98 -1.54
CA VAL A 32 -18.30 -29.41 -1.00
C VAL A 32 -18.55 -28.10 -0.22
N ALA A 33 -19.28 -27.14 -0.78
CA ALA A 33 -19.54 -25.85 -0.14
C ALA A 33 -20.27 -26.04 1.21
N ALA A 34 -21.29 -26.91 1.22
CA ALA A 34 -22.03 -27.24 2.44
C ALA A 34 -21.19 -28.03 3.46
N ALA A 35 -20.31 -28.92 3.00
CA ALA A 35 -19.40 -29.67 3.87
C ALA A 35 -18.36 -28.75 4.53
N VAL A 36 -17.68 -27.91 3.74
CA VAL A 36 -16.67 -26.96 4.23
C VAL A 36 -17.31 -25.94 5.17
N SER A 37 -18.46 -25.37 4.81
CA SER A 37 -19.15 -24.39 5.67
C SER A 37 -19.53 -24.98 7.03
N ARG A 38 -20.09 -26.19 7.06
CA ARG A 38 -20.38 -26.89 8.33
C ARG A 38 -19.12 -27.18 9.14
N TRP A 39 -18.04 -27.58 8.47
CA TRP A 39 -16.77 -27.84 9.15
C TRP A 39 -16.19 -26.58 9.79
N VAL A 40 -16.12 -25.48 9.04
CA VAL A 40 -15.64 -24.18 9.52
C VAL A 40 -16.48 -23.66 10.70
N VAL A 41 -17.81 -23.78 10.62
CA VAL A 41 -18.72 -23.35 11.70
C VAL A 41 -18.61 -24.24 12.94
N ARG A 42 -18.42 -25.54 12.77
CA ARG A 42 -18.22 -26.50 13.87
C ARG A 42 -16.91 -26.26 14.61
N TRP A 43 -15.83 -25.98 13.89
CA TRP A 43 -14.48 -25.77 14.44
C TRP A 43 -14.14 -24.29 14.69
N ARG A 44 -15.15 -23.40 14.76
CA ARG A 44 -14.99 -21.95 14.89
C ARG A 44 -14.07 -21.49 16.03
N THR A 45 -14.14 -22.12 17.20
CA THR A 45 -13.31 -21.78 18.38
C THR A 45 -11.84 -22.06 18.16
N PRO A 46 -11.42 -23.31 17.85
CA PRO A 46 -10.01 -23.61 17.59
C PRO A 46 -9.49 -22.90 16.34
N LEU A 47 -10.32 -22.68 15.31
CA LEU A 47 -9.92 -21.90 14.14
C LEU A 47 -9.64 -20.43 14.50
N ALA A 48 -10.45 -19.81 15.36
CA ALA A 48 -10.18 -18.45 15.82
C ALA A 48 -8.90 -18.35 16.68
N LEU A 49 -8.65 -19.35 17.54
CA LEU A 49 -7.40 -19.43 18.30
C LEU A 49 -6.19 -19.63 17.39
N LEU A 50 -6.31 -20.50 16.39
CA LEU A 50 -5.28 -20.68 15.35
C LEU A 50 -5.06 -19.38 14.58
N GLY A 51 -6.13 -18.66 14.23
CA GLY A 51 -6.05 -17.34 13.60
C GLY A 51 -5.29 -16.34 14.46
N LEU A 52 -5.57 -16.29 15.77
CA LEU A 52 -4.84 -15.43 16.70
C LEU A 52 -3.35 -15.79 16.76
N LEU A 53 -3.01 -17.09 16.86
CA LEU A 53 -1.62 -17.56 16.88
C LEU A 53 -0.89 -17.23 15.57
N LEU A 54 -1.53 -17.47 14.42
CA LEU A 54 -0.98 -17.12 13.11
C LEU A 54 -0.81 -15.60 12.97
N GLY A 55 -1.78 -14.81 13.44
CA GLY A 55 -1.68 -13.36 13.48
C GLY A 55 -0.48 -12.88 14.30
N LEU A 56 -0.30 -13.41 15.52
CA LEU A 56 0.85 -13.09 16.38
C LEU A 56 2.18 -13.53 15.75
N PHE A 57 2.21 -14.71 15.15
CA PHE A 57 3.37 -15.20 14.41
C PHE A 57 3.70 -14.32 13.20
N GLY A 58 2.68 -13.90 12.45
CA GLY A 58 2.81 -12.97 11.34
C GLY A 58 3.35 -11.61 11.78
N VAL A 59 2.87 -11.08 12.91
CA VAL A 59 3.41 -9.85 13.52
C VAL A 59 4.89 -10.03 13.86
N GLU A 60 5.24 -11.12 14.55
CA GLU A 60 6.63 -11.38 14.95
C GLU A 60 7.56 -11.48 13.73
N ARG A 61 7.15 -12.26 12.72
CA ARG A 61 7.94 -12.41 11.48
C ARG A 61 8.00 -11.12 10.66
N SER A 62 6.94 -10.31 10.68
CA SER A 62 6.95 -9.02 9.97
C SER A 62 7.97 -8.02 10.51
N ARG A 63 8.50 -8.21 11.73
CA ARG A 63 9.58 -7.36 12.27
C ARG A 63 10.90 -7.54 11.53
N GLN A 64 11.11 -8.70 10.91
CA GLN A 64 12.30 -9.01 10.11
C GLN A 64 12.19 -8.50 8.66
N LEU A 65 11.09 -7.83 8.32
CA LEU A 65 10.80 -7.42 6.96
C LEU A 65 11.55 -6.13 6.62
N GLU A 66 12.55 -6.25 5.75
CA GLU A 66 13.36 -5.13 5.29
C GLU A 66 12.65 -4.27 4.24
N TYR A 67 13.03 -3.00 4.14
CA TYR A 67 12.56 -2.09 3.10
C TYR A 67 13.66 -1.82 2.07
N SER A 68 13.41 -2.14 0.80
CA SER A 68 14.29 -1.74 -0.30
C SER A 68 14.19 -0.23 -0.52
N ARG A 69 15.29 0.49 -0.26
CA ARG A 69 15.43 1.94 -0.47
C ARG A 69 16.42 2.28 -1.59
N SER A 70 16.47 1.46 -2.65
CA SER A 70 17.44 1.61 -3.74
C SER A 70 16.76 1.80 -5.09
N ILE A 71 17.21 2.79 -5.87
CA ILE A 71 16.79 2.93 -7.28
C ILE A 71 17.17 1.70 -8.10
N ALA A 72 18.26 1.00 -7.75
CA ALA A 72 18.65 -0.22 -8.44
C ALA A 72 17.54 -1.28 -8.42
N SER A 73 16.61 -1.22 -7.45
CA SER A 73 15.45 -2.11 -7.41
C SER A 73 14.38 -1.81 -8.46
N MET A 74 14.40 -0.62 -9.09
CA MET A 74 13.50 -0.22 -10.17
C MET A 74 13.84 -0.91 -11.50
N PHE A 75 15.11 -1.28 -11.70
CA PHE A 75 15.55 -1.99 -12.89
C PHE A 75 15.06 -3.44 -12.89
N ASP A 76 14.93 -4.00 -14.09
CA ASP A 76 14.70 -5.43 -14.25
C ASP A 76 15.87 -6.22 -13.64
N ARG A 77 15.58 -7.35 -13.00
CA ARG A 77 16.62 -8.14 -12.31
C ARG A 77 17.71 -8.66 -13.26
N ASN A 78 17.41 -8.80 -14.53
CA ASN A 78 18.30 -9.29 -15.59
C ASN A 78 18.81 -8.15 -16.50
N ASP A 79 18.62 -6.88 -16.13
CA ASP A 79 19.06 -5.75 -16.96
C ASP A 79 20.60 -5.76 -17.11
N PRO A 80 21.14 -5.76 -18.34
CA PRO A 80 22.58 -5.78 -18.58
C PRO A 80 23.30 -4.54 -18.03
N ALA A 81 22.60 -3.42 -17.80
CA ALA A 81 23.15 -2.20 -17.20
C ALA A 81 23.45 -2.36 -15.70
N ILE A 82 22.86 -3.34 -15.00
CA ILE A 82 23.11 -3.57 -13.57
C ILE A 82 24.56 -4.00 -13.31
N VAL A 83 25.15 -4.81 -14.20
CA VAL A 83 26.53 -5.30 -14.04
C VAL A 83 27.56 -4.16 -14.04
N PRO A 84 27.61 -3.27 -15.05
CA PRO A 84 28.50 -2.12 -15.04
C PRO A 84 28.15 -1.14 -13.90
N PHE A 85 26.88 -0.93 -13.58
CA PHE A 85 26.47 -0.10 -12.44
C PHE A 85 27.04 -0.62 -11.10
N ARG A 86 26.89 -1.92 -10.81
CA ARG A 86 27.46 -2.56 -9.60
C ARG A 86 28.98 -2.60 -9.62
N ARG A 87 29.61 -2.63 -10.80
CA ARG A 87 31.08 -2.55 -10.93
C ARG A 87 31.57 -1.15 -10.58
N LEU A 88 30.92 -0.11 -11.11
CA LEU A 88 31.20 1.29 -10.77
C LEU A 88 31.08 1.51 -9.25
N ALA A 89 29.96 1.09 -8.66
CA ALA A 89 29.72 1.22 -7.22
C ALA A 89 30.73 0.44 -6.35
N ARG A 90 31.28 -0.68 -6.82
CA ARG A 90 32.33 -1.41 -6.09
C ARG A 90 33.72 -0.78 -6.24
N ALA A 91 34.05 -0.26 -7.41
CA ALA A 91 35.37 0.28 -7.70
C ALA A 91 35.57 1.69 -7.13
N PHE A 92 34.54 2.53 -7.18
CA PHE A 92 34.59 3.93 -6.76
C PHE A 92 33.81 4.18 -5.46
N GLY A 93 33.32 3.12 -4.81
CA GLY A 93 32.35 3.21 -3.71
C GLY A 93 30.95 3.59 -4.23
N SER A 94 29.91 3.19 -3.50
CA SER A 94 28.56 3.73 -3.76
C SER A 94 28.55 5.19 -3.28
N SER A 95 29.14 6.08 -4.07
CA SER A 95 29.30 7.48 -3.70
C SER A 95 27.94 8.15 -3.70
N ALA A 96 27.29 8.15 -2.53
CA ALA A 96 26.10 8.92 -2.25
C ALA A 96 26.55 10.37 -2.06
N ALA A 97 26.79 11.06 -3.19
CA ALA A 97 27.15 12.47 -3.16
C ALA A 97 25.94 13.30 -2.70
N VAL A 98 26.20 14.24 -1.80
CA VAL A 98 25.25 15.21 -1.29
C VAL A 98 25.88 16.59 -1.45
N LEU A 99 25.11 17.55 -1.94
CA LEU A 99 25.54 18.91 -2.15
C LEU A 99 24.93 19.80 -1.06
N ALA A 100 25.77 20.47 -0.28
CA ALA A 100 25.35 21.51 0.65
C ALA A 100 25.60 22.87 0.02
N VAL A 101 24.53 23.59 -0.32
CA VAL A 101 24.57 24.83 -1.13
C VAL A 101 24.06 26.00 -0.31
N TYR A 102 24.69 27.16 -0.42
CA TYR A 102 24.20 28.40 0.17
C TYR A 102 24.60 29.62 -0.65
N ASP A 103 23.88 30.72 -0.44
CA ASP A 103 24.18 32.00 -1.08
C ASP A 103 25.18 32.80 -0.22
N ASP A 104 26.24 33.31 -0.85
CA ASP A 104 27.26 34.14 -0.25
C ASP A 104 27.72 35.24 -1.21
N ALA A 105 27.20 36.46 -1.02
CA ALA A 105 27.60 37.61 -1.81
C ALA A 105 29.10 37.96 -1.62
N ASP A 106 29.70 37.52 -0.52
CA ASP A 106 31.07 37.81 -0.11
C ASP A 106 32.01 36.62 -0.33
N LEU A 107 31.61 35.61 -1.12
CA LEU A 107 32.35 34.35 -1.31
C LEU A 107 33.83 34.54 -1.66
N PHE A 108 34.13 35.52 -2.52
CA PHE A 108 35.48 35.88 -2.97
C PHE A 108 36.13 36.97 -2.11
N SER A 109 35.70 37.12 -0.86
CA SER A 109 36.36 37.96 0.15
C SER A 109 37.03 37.08 1.21
N PRO A 110 37.97 37.62 2.01
CA PRO A 110 38.54 36.87 3.14
C PRO A 110 37.49 36.32 4.10
N VAL A 111 36.43 37.08 4.37
CA VAL A 111 35.37 36.69 5.31
C VAL A 111 34.50 35.56 4.74
N GLY A 112 34.10 35.65 3.47
CA GLY A 112 33.33 34.59 2.82
C GLY A 112 34.15 33.32 2.61
N PHE A 113 35.42 33.44 2.26
CA PHE A 113 36.31 32.28 2.13
C PHE A 113 36.52 31.56 3.47
N ASP A 114 36.78 32.30 4.56
CA ASP A 114 36.94 31.70 5.89
C ASP A 114 35.62 31.05 6.37
N ARG A 115 34.47 31.61 5.98
CA ARG A 115 33.15 31.01 6.21
C ARG A 115 33.00 29.67 5.46
N LEU A 116 33.45 29.60 4.20
CA LEU A 116 33.42 28.37 3.41
C LEU A 116 34.37 27.30 3.99
N VAL A 117 35.56 27.69 4.45
CA VAL A 117 36.51 26.80 5.15
C VAL A 117 35.82 26.20 6.38
N SER A 118 35.28 27.06 7.25
CA SER A 118 34.61 26.62 8.49
C SER A 118 33.41 25.70 8.21
N LEU A 119 32.60 26.01 7.19
CA LEU A 119 31.50 25.14 6.77
C LEU A 119 32.02 23.76 6.31
N THR A 120 33.07 23.75 5.48
CA THR A 120 33.63 22.51 4.93
C THR A 120 34.18 21.62 6.05
N GLU A 121 34.92 22.19 7.01
CA GLU A 121 35.45 21.47 8.16
C GLU A 121 34.34 20.94 9.10
N ARG A 122 33.30 21.75 9.36
CA ARG A 122 32.13 21.34 10.16
C ARG A 122 31.41 20.15 9.52
N ILE A 123 31.25 20.18 8.21
CA ILE A 123 30.61 19.12 7.44
C ILE A 123 31.48 17.86 7.43
N GLU A 124 32.78 17.98 7.20
CA GLU A 124 33.71 16.84 7.16
C GLU A 124 33.81 16.14 8.52
N ALA A 125 33.66 16.88 9.62
CA ALA A 125 33.63 16.32 10.98
C ALA A 125 32.36 15.55 11.33
N LEU A 126 31.30 15.59 10.49
CA LEU A 126 30.06 14.87 10.77
C LEU A 126 30.25 13.35 10.64
N PRO A 127 29.73 12.55 11.60
CA PRO A 127 29.72 11.11 11.46
C PRO A 127 28.90 10.67 10.24
N GLY A 128 29.51 9.82 9.40
CA GLY A 128 28.92 9.35 8.15
C GLY A 128 29.27 10.21 6.93
N VAL A 129 30.04 11.29 7.06
CA VAL A 129 30.69 11.97 5.94
C VAL A 129 32.08 11.36 5.74
N GLY A 130 32.37 10.87 4.53
CA GLY A 130 33.67 10.29 4.18
C GLY A 130 34.66 11.32 3.65
N SER A 131 34.17 12.32 2.91
CA SER A 131 34.94 13.47 2.47
C SER A 131 34.02 14.66 2.16
N ALA A 132 34.57 15.87 2.28
CA ALA A 132 33.93 17.11 1.87
C ALA A 132 34.86 17.91 0.95
N THR A 133 34.34 18.39 -0.18
CA THR A 133 35.10 19.13 -1.19
C THR A 133 34.41 20.46 -1.47
N SER A 134 35.17 21.56 -1.48
CA SER A 134 34.67 22.89 -1.83
C SER A 134 35.77 23.70 -2.54
N LEU A 135 35.51 24.98 -2.85
CA LEU A 135 36.59 25.87 -3.31
C LEU A 135 37.72 25.97 -2.28
N ALA A 136 37.42 25.86 -1.00
CA ALA A 136 38.40 25.97 0.08
C ALA A 136 39.40 24.81 0.13
N THR A 137 39.02 23.62 -0.35
CA THR A 137 39.88 22.42 -0.35
C THR A 137 40.81 22.34 -1.54
N THR A 138 40.75 23.32 -2.46
CA THR A 138 41.59 23.33 -3.64
C THR A 138 43.04 23.71 -3.31
N PRO A 139 44.03 23.34 -4.15
CA PRO A 139 45.44 23.65 -3.89
C PRO A 139 45.76 25.16 -3.78
N LEU A 140 44.91 26.03 -4.33
CA LEU A 140 45.12 27.49 -4.23
C LEU A 140 44.69 28.05 -2.86
N GLY A 141 43.82 27.36 -2.11
CA GLY A 141 43.27 27.84 -0.85
C GLY A 141 42.78 29.29 -0.95
N ARG A 142 43.25 30.17 -0.03
CA ARG A 142 42.93 31.61 -0.03
C ARG A 142 43.32 32.34 -1.31
N GLY A 143 44.21 31.79 -2.13
CA GLY A 143 44.58 32.34 -3.44
C GLY A 143 43.39 32.49 -4.39
N ILE A 144 42.28 31.78 -4.18
CA ILE A 144 41.03 31.93 -4.96
C ILE A 144 40.43 33.34 -4.86
N ILE A 145 40.66 34.07 -3.76
CA ILE A 145 40.19 35.45 -3.58
C ILE A 145 40.81 36.41 -4.61
N SER A 146 41.96 36.06 -5.21
CA SER A 146 42.69 36.90 -6.16
C SER A 146 42.16 36.85 -7.61
N THR A 147 40.92 36.38 -7.82
CA THR A 147 40.25 36.42 -9.13
C THR A 147 40.26 37.83 -9.74
N GLY A 148 40.49 37.93 -11.05
CA GLY A 148 40.69 39.19 -11.77
C GLY A 148 42.11 39.75 -11.73
N THR A 149 42.97 39.23 -10.84
CA THR A 149 44.40 39.60 -10.76
C THR A 149 45.34 38.41 -10.95
N ASN A 150 44.88 37.20 -10.67
CA ASN A 150 45.63 35.96 -10.82
C ASN A 150 44.95 35.02 -11.84
N PRO A 151 45.53 34.84 -13.04
CA PRO A 151 44.97 33.97 -14.07
C PRO A 151 44.80 32.51 -13.64
N ALA A 152 45.61 32.02 -12.70
CA ALA A 152 45.48 30.67 -12.18
C ALA A 152 44.25 30.54 -11.26
N ALA A 153 43.94 31.58 -10.47
CA ALA A 153 42.73 31.63 -9.66
C ALA A 153 41.48 31.69 -10.55
N ASP A 154 41.50 32.53 -11.59
CA ASP A 154 40.39 32.64 -12.54
C ASP A 154 40.08 31.32 -13.23
N ARG A 155 41.10 30.61 -13.74
CA ARG A 155 40.92 29.29 -14.37
C ARG A 155 40.45 28.22 -13.40
N LEU A 156 40.95 28.24 -12.15
CA LEU A 156 40.54 27.25 -11.17
C LEU A 156 39.08 27.45 -10.75
N VAL A 157 38.67 28.72 -10.55
CA VAL A 157 37.27 29.05 -10.26
C VAL A 157 36.38 28.64 -11.42
N GLU A 158 36.77 28.97 -12.66
CA GLU A 158 36.06 28.56 -13.87
C GLU A 158 35.92 27.02 -13.98
N LEU A 159 36.95 26.25 -13.60
CA LEU A 159 36.88 24.78 -13.56
C LEU A 159 35.89 24.26 -12.50
N MET A 160 35.74 24.97 -11.39
CA MET A 160 34.88 24.59 -10.28
C MET A 160 33.45 25.14 -10.40
N GLU A 161 33.20 26.04 -11.37
CA GLU A 161 31.86 26.53 -11.70
C GLU A 161 30.95 25.36 -12.12
N GLY A 162 29.74 25.33 -11.56
CA GLY A 162 28.80 24.22 -11.72
C GLY A 162 29.11 22.98 -10.87
N TYR A 163 30.24 22.96 -10.14
CA TYR A 163 30.62 21.87 -9.22
C TYR A 163 30.59 22.30 -7.75
N THR A 164 31.42 23.27 -7.35
CA THR A 164 31.44 23.81 -5.95
C THR A 164 31.12 25.31 -5.88
N VAL A 165 30.91 25.96 -7.01
CA VAL A 165 30.51 27.38 -7.09
C VAL A 165 29.50 27.57 -8.22
N GLY A 166 28.51 28.43 -8.02
CA GLY A 166 27.54 28.80 -9.05
C GLY A 166 28.18 29.64 -10.16
N SER A 167 27.59 29.62 -11.35
CA SER A 167 27.98 30.51 -12.45
C SER A 167 27.77 32.00 -12.13
N ASP A 168 26.94 32.28 -11.12
CA ASP A 168 26.74 33.62 -10.55
C ASP A 168 27.89 34.07 -9.64
N ARG A 169 28.85 33.18 -9.32
CA ARG A 169 29.96 33.41 -8.39
C ARG A 169 29.53 33.92 -7.02
N ARG A 170 28.29 33.63 -6.64
CA ARG A 170 27.67 34.00 -5.36
C ARG A 170 27.01 32.82 -4.68
N THR A 171 26.82 31.71 -5.40
CA THR A 171 26.37 30.46 -4.80
C THR A 171 27.59 29.60 -4.48
N ALA A 172 27.74 29.17 -3.23
CA ALA A 172 28.81 28.27 -2.81
C ALA A 172 28.25 26.87 -2.55
N ALA A 173 29.02 25.83 -2.87
CA ALA A 173 28.63 24.46 -2.59
C ALA A 173 29.76 23.64 -1.98
N VAL A 174 29.40 22.78 -1.03
CA VAL A 174 30.26 21.74 -0.47
C VAL A 174 29.74 20.38 -0.94
N VAL A 175 30.54 19.69 -1.73
CA VAL A 175 30.25 18.34 -2.23
C VAL A 175 30.70 17.34 -1.16
N CYS A 176 29.74 16.64 -0.57
CA CYS A 176 29.96 15.69 0.51
C CYS A 176 29.79 14.28 -0.05
N VAL A 177 30.79 13.40 0.12
CA VAL A 177 30.64 11.98 -0.18
C VAL A 177 30.34 11.26 1.13
N LEU A 178 29.15 10.67 1.24
CA LEU A 178 28.76 9.93 2.44
C LEU A 178 29.55 8.61 2.57
N ALA A 179 30.06 8.35 3.77
CA ALA A 179 30.67 7.08 4.14
C ALA A 179 29.59 6.03 4.48
N GLY A 180 29.95 4.75 4.35
CA GLY A 180 29.09 3.63 4.79
C GLY A 180 27.97 3.24 3.82
N GLY A 181 27.28 2.13 4.15
CA GLY A 181 26.15 1.58 3.41
C GLY A 181 24.87 2.41 3.55
N ALA A 182 23.77 2.00 2.90
CA ALA A 182 22.48 2.69 2.99
C ALA A 182 21.77 2.51 4.35
N GLU A 183 22.25 1.58 5.18
CA GLU A 183 21.73 1.26 6.51
C GLU A 183 22.74 1.68 7.59
N ALA A 184 22.23 1.98 8.79
CA ALA A 184 23.06 2.22 9.96
C ALA A 184 23.77 0.91 10.31
N ASP A 185 25.09 0.90 10.22
CA ASP A 185 25.94 -0.17 10.75
C ASP A 185 26.20 0.10 12.23
N ASP A 186 26.56 -0.92 13.02
CA ASP A 186 26.83 -0.73 14.44
C ASP A 186 27.93 0.34 14.65
N GLY A 187 27.53 1.52 15.13
CA GLY A 187 28.42 2.66 15.39
C GLY A 187 28.52 3.75 14.30
N VAL A 188 27.88 3.58 13.13
CA VAL A 188 27.82 4.60 12.07
C VAL A 188 26.37 5.06 11.89
N PRO A 189 26.04 6.36 12.03
CA PRO A 189 24.68 6.82 11.81
C PRO A 189 24.20 6.47 10.41
N GLY A 190 22.91 6.18 10.26
CA GLY A 190 22.37 5.91 8.94
C GLY A 190 22.51 7.14 8.05
N ARG A 191 22.63 6.96 6.72
CA ARG A 191 22.73 8.09 5.76
C ARG A 191 21.64 9.16 5.98
N GLY A 192 20.48 8.75 6.48
CA GLY A 192 19.41 9.69 6.83
C GLY A 192 19.76 10.65 7.96
N ASP A 193 20.43 10.16 9.00
CA ASP A 193 20.84 10.96 10.17
C ASP A 193 21.94 11.95 9.77
N THR A 194 22.89 11.52 8.95
CA THR A 194 23.92 12.41 8.39
C THR A 194 23.29 13.51 7.52
N ILE A 195 22.29 13.19 6.69
CA ILE A 195 21.57 14.19 5.89
C ILE A 195 20.81 15.18 6.78
N ASP A 196 20.22 14.73 7.90
CA ASP A 196 19.59 15.64 8.86
C ASP A 196 20.59 16.57 9.54
N ALA A 197 21.74 16.05 9.96
CA ALA A 197 22.81 16.85 10.54
C ALA A 197 23.35 17.89 9.54
N LEU A 198 23.52 17.51 8.27
CA LEU A 198 23.87 18.45 7.19
C LEU A 198 22.82 19.55 7.07
N ARG A 199 21.53 19.21 7.07
CA ARG A 199 20.43 20.19 7.01
C ARG A 199 20.44 21.14 8.20
N GLU A 200 20.75 20.63 9.39
CA GLU A 200 20.84 21.43 10.59
C GLU A 200 21.97 22.47 10.48
N ILE A 201 23.17 22.07 10.04
CA ILE A 201 24.27 23.00 9.76
C ILE A 201 23.85 24.05 8.72
N MET A 202 23.21 23.62 7.63
CA MET A 202 22.86 24.53 6.53
C MET A 202 21.78 25.55 6.89
N ARG A 203 20.99 25.36 7.95
CA ARG A 203 20.03 26.37 8.42
C ARG A 203 20.69 27.67 8.87
N ASP A 204 21.96 27.62 9.27
CA ASP A 204 22.73 28.80 9.68
C ASP A 204 23.16 29.69 8.50
N TYR A 205 22.95 29.24 7.26
CA TYR A 205 23.45 29.88 6.04
C TYR A 205 22.33 30.43 5.16
N PRO A 206 22.53 31.58 4.48
CA PRO A 206 21.52 32.15 3.58
C PRO A 206 21.12 31.17 2.47
N SER A 207 19.82 30.94 2.29
CA SER A 207 19.30 29.97 1.31
C SER A 207 19.89 28.56 1.45
N GLY A 208 20.40 28.21 2.64
CA GLY A 208 21.11 26.96 2.88
C GLY A 208 20.26 25.74 2.58
N THR A 209 20.71 24.95 1.60
CA THR A 209 19.97 23.82 1.03
C THR A 209 20.86 22.60 0.91
N VAL A 210 20.31 21.43 1.21
CA VAL A 210 20.98 20.14 1.01
C VAL A 210 20.28 19.41 -0.12
N ALA A 211 21.01 19.09 -1.19
CA ALA A 211 20.49 18.51 -2.43
C ALA A 211 21.31 17.30 -2.87
N GLY A 212 20.79 16.53 -3.82
CA GLY A 212 21.45 15.34 -4.38
C GLY A 212 20.53 14.13 -4.43
N GLU A 213 20.88 13.15 -5.27
CA GLU A 213 20.06 11.95 -5.51
C GLU A 213 19.70 11.23 -4.20
N THR A 214 20.66 11.06 -3.30
CA THR A 214 20.46 10.38 -2.01
C THR A 214 19.47 11.13 -1.12
N VAL A 215 19.49 12.46 -1.15
CA VAL A 215 18.58 13.33 -0.40
C VAL A 215 17.18 13.21 -0.96
N MET A 216 17.04 13.32 -2.29
CA MET A 216 15.75 13.21 -2.98
C MET A 216 15.10 11.85 -2.75
N LEU A 217 15.88 10.76 -2.83
CA LEU A 217 15.38 9.43 -2.55
C LEU A 217 14.91 9.30 -1.11
N ARG A 218 15.74 9.73 -0.15
CA ARG A 218 15.38 9.69 1.26
C ARG A 218 14.07 10.42 1.51
N ASP A 219 13.95 11.66 1.03
CA ASP A 219 12.75 12.47 1.21
C ASP A 219 11.55 11.83 0.53
N GLY A 220 11.69 11.36 -0.70
CA GLY A 220 10.62 10.66 -1.43
C GLY A 220 10.11 9.43 -0.69
N PHE A 221 11.02 8.60 -0.14
CA PHE A 221 10.64 7.45 0.69
C PHE A 221 10.01 7.85 2.02
N ALA A 222 10.47 8.94 2.66
CA ALA A 222 9.91 9.44 3.90
C ALA A 222 8.49 10.01 3.69
N MET A 223 8.30 10.82 2.65
CA MET A 223 7.00 11.34 2.23
C MET A 223 6.03 10.20 1.94
N LEU A 224 6.43 9.23 1.13
CA LEU A 224 5.56 8.11 0.80
C LEU A 224 5.19 7.26 2.02
N ARG A 225 6.13 7.07 2.96
CA ARG A 225 5.84 6.35 4.22
C ARG A 225 4.83 7.11 5.07
N ARG A 226 4.99 8.44 5.16
CA ARG A 226 4.05 9.32 5.87
C ARG A 226 2.66 9.26 5.22
N ASP A 227 2.59 9.40 3.90
CA ASP A 227 1.34 9.39 3.15
C ASP A 227 0.67 8.02 3.20
N GLY A 228 1.43 6.92 3.06
CA GLY A 228 0.93 5.56 3.22
C GLY A 228 0.33 5.32 4.61
N ASN A 229 0.99 5.81 5.66
CA ASN A 229 0.45 5.74 7.03
C ASN A 229 -0.81 6.61 7.20
N LEU A 230 -0.81 7.83 6.67
CA LEU A 230 -1.97 8.73 6.72
C LEU A 230 -3.16 8.13 5.98
N LEU A 231 -2.97 7.67 4.75
CA LEU A 231 -4.02 7.04 3.94
C LEU A 231 -4.53 5.77 4.59
N GLY A 232 -3.64 4.89 5.06
CA GLY A 232 -4.03 3.64 5.71
C GLY A 232 -4.84 3.87 6.99
N THR A 233 -4.38 4.77 7.87
CA THR A 233 -5.09 5.11 9.11
C THR A 233 -6.40 5.83 8.86
N THR A 234 -6.42 6.80 7.94
CA THR A 234 -7.63 7.56 7.58
C THR A 234 -8.67 6.66 6.91
N ALA A 235 -8.27 5.81 5.96
CA ALA A 235 -9.17 4.85 5.31
C ALA A 235 -9.71 3.83 6.32
N GLY A 236 -8.86 3.31 7.22
CA GLY A 236 -9.27 2.40 8.29
C GLY A 236 -10.28 3.04 9.25
N LEU A 237 -10.04 4.30 9.64
CA LEU A 237 -10.95 5.06 10.51
C LEU A 237 -12.28 5.34 9.80
N LEU A 238 -12.25 5.82 8.56
CA LEU A 238 -13.44 6.10 7.76
C LEU A 238 -14.25 4.82 7.55
N ALA A 239 -13.60 3.72 7.16
CA ALA A 239 -14.25 2.42 7.01
C ALA A 239 -14.86 1.96 8.33
N SER A 240 -14.17 2.15 9.46
CA SER A 240 -14.69 1.82 10.79
C SER A 240 -15.95 2.62 11.13
N ILE A 241 -15.94 3.93 10.85
CA ILE A 241 -17.11 4.80 11.06
C ILE A 241 -18.27 4.32 10.19
N VAL A 242 -18.04 4.09 8.89
CA VAL A 242 -19.08 3.63 7.95
C VAL A 242 -19.64 2.27 8.37
N LEU A 243 -18.79 1.29 8.71
CA LEU A 243 -19.22 -0.04 9.17
C LEU A 243 -20.02 0.04 10.48
N LEU A 244 -19.58 0.88 11.42
CA LEU A 244 -20.29 1.09 12.68
C LEU A 244 -21.66 1.75 12.46
N LEU A 245 -21.75 2.72 11.55
CA LEU A 245 -23.02 3.35 11.16
C LEU A 245 -23.95 2.35 10.46
N LEU A 246 -23.40 1.48 9.60
CA LEU A 246 -24.16 0.51 8.81
C LEU A 246 -24.72 -0.64 9.67
N PHE A 247 -23.90 -1.21 10.56
CA PHE A 247 -24.27 -2.40 11.34
C PHE A 247 -24.68 -2.09 12.78
N ARG A 248 -24.38 -0.89 13.29
CA ARG A 248 -24.73 -0.39 14.64
C ARG A 248 -24.35 -1.36 15.77
N SER A 249 -23.29 -2.13 15.58
CA SER A 249 -22.83 -3.13 16.54
C SER A 249 -21.31 -3.27 16.48
N LEU A 250 -20.69 -3.23 17.66
CA LEU A 250 -19.24 -3.32 17.80
C LEU A 250 -18.71 -4.69 17.32
N ARG A 251 -19.49 -5.76 17.48
CA ARG A 251 -19.13 -7.10 17.00
C ARG A 251 -18.94 -7.13 15.49
N TRP A 252 -19.86 -6.48 14.77
CA TRP A 252 -19.87 -6.44 13.31
C TRP A 252 -18.95 -5.36 12.73
N LEU A 253 -18.47 -4.42 13.57
CA LEU A 253 -17.32 -3.56 13.27
C LEU A 253 -16.00 -4.34 13.39
N VAL A 254 -15.81 -5.05 14.52
CA VAL A 254 -14.54 -5.73 14.82
C VAL A 254 -14.30 -6.92 13.89
N ALA A 255 -15.34 -7.61 13.42
CA ALA A 255 -15.18 -8.78 12.56
C ALA A 255 -14.45 -8.47 11.22
N PRO A 256 -14.87 -7.49 10.40
CA PRO A 256 -14.10 -7.08 9.22
C PRO A 256 -12.69 -6.61 9.56
N LEU A 257 -12.52 -5.81 10.60
CA LEU A 257 -11.20 -5.29 11.01
C LEU A 257 -10.24 -6.40 11.45
N ALA A 258 -10.74 -7.40 12.17
CA ALA A 258 -9.96 -8.55 12.58
C ALA A 258 -9.50 -9.37 11.36
N VAL A 259 -10.37 -9.56 10.37
CA VAL A 259 -10.00 -10.21 9.09
C VAL A 259 -8.92 -9.41 8.37
N VAL A 260 -9.05 -8.09 8.28
CA VAL A 260 -8.04 -7.20 7.68
C VAL A 260 -6.70 -7.37 8.37
N LEU A 261 -6.65 -7.24 9.71
CA LEU A 261 -5.41 -7.35 10.46
C LEU A 261 -4.78 -8.73 10.32
N LEU A 262 -5.58 -9.80 10.44
CA LEU A 262 -5.10 -11.16 10.25
C LEU A 262 -4.52 -11.38 8.85
N ALA A 263 -5.20 -10.92 7.80
CA ALA A 263 -4.69 -11.02 6.44
C ALA A 263 -3.38 -10.24 6.29
N LEU A 264 -3.35 -8.96 6.68
CA LEU A 264 -2.18 -8.09 6.53
C LEU A 264 -0.94 -8.62 7.25
N TRP A 265 -1.07 -8.99 8.54
CA TRP A 265 0.07 -9.45 9.32
C TRP A 265 0.60 -10.79 8.85
N ASN A 266 -0.28 -11.71 8.45
CA ASN A 266 0.16 -12.97 7.88
C ASN A 266 0.79 -12.80 6.49
N THR A 267 0.26 -11.91 5.64
CA THR A 267 0.89 -11.59 4.34
C THR A 267 2.28 -11.02 4.55
N ARG A 268 2.44 -10.03 5.44
CA ARG A 268 3.76 -9.46 5.77
C ARG A 268 4.71 -10.49 6.38
N GLY A 269 4.22 -11.35 7.28
CA GLY A 269 5.01 -12.42 7.88
C GLY A 269 5.48 -13.45 6.84
N LEU A 270 4.61 -13.82 5.89
CA LEU A 270 4.97 -14.74 4.81
C LEU A 270 5.99 -14.12 3.85
N LEU A 271 5.83 -12.83 3.53
CA LEU A 271 6.80 -12.10 2.72
C LEU A 271 8.18 -12.04 3.41
N ALA A 272 8.22 -11.87 4.73
CA ALA A 272 9.46 -11.88 5.50
C ALA A 272 10.15 -13.25 5.43
N ILE A 273 9.39 -14.33 5.59
CA ILE A 273 9.91 -15.70 5.48
C ILE A 273 10.40 -15.99 4.06
N ALA A 274 9.73 -15.45 3.04
CA ALA A 274 10.14 -15.56 1.64
C ALA A 274 11.35 -14.68 1.27
N GLY A 275 11.92 -13.93 2.24
CA GLY A 275 13.06 -13.04 2.02
C GLY A 275 12.74 -11.85 1.10
N GLN A 276 11.46 -11.50 0.96
CA GLN A 276 11.04 -10.36 0.14
C GLN A 276 11.27 -9.05 0.89
N LYS A 277 11.76 -8.04 0.18
CA LYS A 277 11.91 -6.69 0.71
C LYS A 277 10.69 -5.85 0.31
N LEU A 278 10.15 -5.08 1.24
CA LEU A 278 9.09 -4.13 0.91
C LEU A 278 9.66 -2.98 0.10
N THR A 279 8.99 -2.63 -0.98
CA THR A 279 9.34 -1.50 -1.83
C THR A 279 8.42 -0.31 -1.52
N MET A 280 8.64 0.80 -2.21
CA MET A 280 7.77 1.95 -2.09
C MET A 280 6.32 1.62 -2.52
N VAL A 281 6.14 0.77 -3.55
CA VAL A 281 4.82 0.33 -4.03
C VAL A 281 4.09 -0.53 -3.01
N SER A 282 4.80 -1.26 -2.14
CA SER A 282 4.20 -2.10 -1.09
C SER A 282 3.34 -1.33 -0.09
N THR A 283 3.47 0.00 0.00
CA THR A 283 2.58 0.85 0.81
C THR A 283 1.10 0.69 0.43
N MET A 284 0.81 0.42 -0.85
CA MET A 284 -0.55 0.22 -1.37
C MET A 284 -1.17 -1.12 -0.97
N LEU A 285 -0.35 -2.11 -0.57
CA LEU A 285 -0.82 -3.45 -0.18
C LEU A 285 -1.85 -3.37 0.95
N SER A 286 -1.62 -2.46 1.90
CA SER A 286 -2.48 -2.33 3.08
C SER A 286 -3.88 -1.85 2.69
N ALA A 287 -3.98 -0.86 1.80
CA ALA A 287 -5.25 -0.36 1.29
C ALA A 287 -5.98 -1.43 0.48
N MET A 288 -5.27 -2.15 -0.39
CA MET A 288 -5.86 -3.18 -1.26
C MET A 288 -6.47 -4.33 -0.46
N VAL A 289 -5.68 -4.95 0.43
CA VAL A 289 -6.15 -6.06 1.27
C VAL A 289 -7.30 -5.60 2.16
N THR A 290 -7.28 -4.35 2.64
CA THR A 290 -8.38 -3.78 3.42
C THR A 290 -9.69 -3.76 2.62
N VAL A 291 -9.66 -3.27 1.38
CA VAL A 291 -10.86 -3.20 0.51
C VAL A 291 -11.41 -4.60 0.23
N VAL A 292 -10.56 -5.54 -0.20
CA VAL A 292 -10.96 -6.92 -0.51
C VAL A 292 -11.55 -7.63 0.71
N ALA A 293 -10.89 -7.50 1.87
CA ALA A 293 -11.35 -8.11 3.11
C ALA A 293 -12.68 -7.54 3.59
N ILE A 294 -12.82 -6.21 3.64
CA ILE A 294 -14.06 -5.57 4.08
C ILE A 294 -15.21 -5.95 3.13
N ALA A 295 -15.01 -5.86 1.81
CA ALA A 295 -16.02 -6.24 0.83
C ALA A 295 -16.49 -7.69 1.02
N THR A 296 -15.55 -8.62 1.19
CA THR A 296 -15.85 -10.04 1.41
C THR A 296 -16.65 -10.27 2.68
N VAL A 297 -16.21 -9.69 3.80
CA VAL A 297 -16.88 -9.87 5.10
C VAL A 297 -18.26 -9.22 5.09
N VAL A 298 -18.43 -8.04 4.48
CA VAL A 298 -19.72 -7.35 4.38
C VAL A 298 -20.75 -8.21 3.64
N HIS A 299 -20.40 -8.87 2.54
CA HIS A 299 -21.32 -9.79 1.84
C HIS A 299 -21.79 -10.93 2.76
N ILE A 300 -20.87 -11.51 3.56
CA ILE A 300 -21.22 -12.55 4.53
C ILE A 300 -22.14 -12.02 5.62
N ILE A 301 -21.84 -10.83 6.17
CA ILE A 301 -22.66 -10.21 7.23
C ILE A 301 -24.07 -9.90 6.73
N VAL A 302 -24.20 -9.37 5.52
CA VAL A 302 -25.50 -9.03 4.92
C VAL A 302 -26.35 -10.28 4.69
N GLU A 303 -25.77 -11.34 4.13
CA GLU A 303 -26.49 -12.59 3.89
C GLU A 303 -26.85 -13.31 5.21
N PHE A 304 -25.94 -13.30 6.19
CA PHE A 304 -26.23 -13.76 7.54
C PHE A 304 -27.43 -13.01 8.15
N ARG A 305 -27.42 -11.67 8.08
CA ARG A 305 -28.53 -10.82 8.55
C ARG A 305 -29.85 -11.16 7.86
N ARG A 306 -29.83 -11.37 6.54
CA ARG A 306 -31.02 -11.73 5.76
C ARG A 306 -31.65 -13.02 6.29
N ARG A 307 -30.83 -14.05 6.52
CA ARG A 307 -31.27 -15.35 7.06
C ARG A 307 -31.74 -15.27 8.51
N ARG A 308 -31.04 -14.51 9.37
CA ARG A 308 -31.50 -14.23 10.75
C ARG A 308 -32.85 -13.54 10.77
N THR A 309 -33.05 -12.56 9.88
CA THR A 309 -34.33 -11.84 9.74
C THR A 309 -35.44 -12.75 9.22
N ALA A 310 -35.10 -13.78 8.44
CA ALA A 310 -36.03 -14.82 8.01
C ALA A 310 -36.36 -15.85 9.10
N GLY A 311 -35.79 -15.72 10.31
CA GLY A 311 -36.08 -16.58 11.45
C GLY A 311 -35.12 -17.77 11.62
N GLU A 312 -34.08 -17.89 10.80
CA GLU A 312 -33.11 -19.00 10.94
C GLU A 312 -32.29 -18.86 12.24
N PRO A 313 -32.06 -19.94 13.01
CA PRO A 313 -31.12 -19.98 14.12
C PRO A 313 -29.71 -19.54 13.69
N ALA A 314 -28.95 -18.89 14.57
CA ALA A 314 -27.67 -18.25 14.18
C ALA A 314 -26.68 -19.21 13.51
N GLU A 315 -26.54 -20.44 14.00
CA GLU A 315 -25.63 -21.42 13.40
C GLU A 315 -26.08 -21.86 12.00
N GLN A 316 -27.40 -22.03 11.80
CA GLN A 316 -27.98 -22.38 10.50
C GLN A 316 -27.86 -21.22 9.52
N ALA A 317 -28.17 -19.99 9.97
CA ALA A 317 -28.04 -18.78 9.19
C ALA A 317 -26.61 -18.56 8.69
N LEU A 318 -25.60 -18.75 9.55
CA LEU A 318 -24.20 -18.62 9.16
C LEU A 318 -23.77 -19.72 8.20
N THR A 319 -24.12 -20.97 8.49
CA THR A 319 -23.79 -22.10 7.61
C THR A 319 -24.39 -21.92 6.23
N GLY A 320 -25.66 -21.49 6.16
CA GLY A 320 -26.35 -21.20 4.91
C GLY A 320 -25.75 -20.02 4.17
N ALA A 321 -25.39 -18.93 4.87
CA ALA A 321 -24.73 -17.78 4.27
C ALA A 321 -23.37 -18.15 3.64
N LEU A 322 -22.54 -18.88 4.38
CA LEU A 322 -21.24 -19.35 3.89
C LEU A 322 -21.40 -20.33 2.72
N THR A 323 -22.38 -21.23 2.77
CA THR A 323 -22.64 -22.20 1.68
C THR A 323 -23.08 -21.50 0.39
N GLN A 324 -23.97 -20.52 0.51
CA GLN A 324 -24.47 -19.75 -0.63
C GLN A 324 -23.39 -18.85 -1.24
N LEU A 325 -22.54 -18.24 -0.41
CA LEU A 325 -21.49 -17.32 -0.85
C LEU A 325 -20.17 -17.99 -1.17
N PHE A 326 -20.03 -19.30 -0.96
CA PHE A 326 -18.78 -20.04 -1.12
C PHE A 326 -18.13 -19.82 -2.50
N TRP A 327 -18.84 -20.14 -3.58
CA TRP A 327 -18.33 -19.97 -4.94
C TRP A 327 -18.22 -18.52 -5.38
N PRO A 328 -19.20 -17.62 -5.09
CA PRO A 328 -19.04 -16.20 -5.36
C PRO A 328 -17.78 -15.58 -4.73
N ILE A 329 -17.50 -15.88 -3.46
CA ILE A 329 -16.33 -15.33 -2.76
C ILE A 329 -15.03 -15.91 -3.33
N ILE A 330 -14.95 -17.22 -3.53
CA ILE A 330 -13.76 -17.86 -4.12
C ILE A 330 -13.52 -17.33 -5.53
N GLY A 331 -14.58 -17.21 -6.34
CA GLY A 331 -14.49 -16.66 -7.70
C GLY A 331 -13.95 -15.23 -7.70
N ALA A 332 -14.48 -14.36 -6.83
CA ALA A 332 -14.02 -12.97 -6.70
C ALA A 332 -12.53 -12.89 -6.30
N ILE A 333 -12.11 -13.67 -5.29
CA ILE A 333 -10.70 -13.67 -4.85
C ILE A 333 -9.79 -14.24 -5.94
N ILE A 334 -10.22 -15.27 -6.68
CA ILE A 334 -9.46 -15.80 -7.82
C ILE A 334 -9.31 -14.76 -8.91
N THR A 335 -10.38 -14.02 -9.25
CA THR A 335 -10.29 -12.96 -10.26
C THR A 335 -9.37 -11.82 -9.80
N ASP A 336 -9.38 -11.47 -8.52
CA ASP A 336 -8.45 -10.49 -7.95
C ASP A 336 -7.01 -10.99 -8.04
N MET A 337 -6.76 -12.25 -7.68
CA MET A 337 -5.43 -12.87 -7.80
C MET A 337 -4.96 -12.92 -9.25
N ILE A 338 -5.82 -13.21 -10.23
CA ILE A 338 -5.45 -13.19 -11.64
C ILE A 338 -5.15 -11.75 -12.10
N GLY A 339 -5.99 -10.79 -11.69
CA GLY A 339 -5.83 -9.37 -12.00
C GLY A 339 -4.50 -8.82 -11.50
N PHE A 340 -4.19 -8.99 -10.21
CA PHE A 340 -2.90 -8.58 -9.64
C PHE A 340 -1.74 -9.46 -10.11
N GLY A 341 -1.98 -10.74 -10.35
CA GLY A 341 -1.00 -11.68 -10.88
C GLY A 341 -0.47 -11.26 -12.26
N SER A 342 -1.26 -10.54 -13.05
CA SER A 342 -0.79 -9.97 -14.32
C SER A 342 0.39 -9.00 -14.15
N LEU A 343 0.52 -8.33 -13.00
CA LEU A 343 1.63 -7.40 -12.71
C LEU A 343 2.97 -8.11 -12.56
N ILE A 344 2.97 -9.42 -12.30
CA ILE A 344 4.18 -10.27 -12.25
C ILE A 344 4.88 -10.30 -13.62
N ALA A 345 4.16 -10.00 -14.72
CA ALA A 345 4.79 -9.88 -16.03
C ALA A 345 5.61 -8.58 -16.22
N SER A 346 5.57 -7.64 -15.27
CA SER A 346 6.28 -6.37 -15.36
C SER A 346 7.79 -6.54 -15.23
N GLN A 347 8.53 -5.79 -16.05
CA GLN A 347 10.00 -5.67 -15.96
C GLN A 347 10.43 -4.63 -14.91
N VAL A 348 9.49 -3.87 -14.35
CA VAL A 348 9.75 -2.91 -13.28
C VAL A 348 9.68 -3.67 -11.95
N GLY A 349 10.85 -3.90 -11.33
CA GLY A 349 10.98 -4.75 -10.14
C GLY A 349 9.93 -4.53 -9.04
N PRO A 350 9.65 -3.28 -8.61
CA PRO A 350 8.68 -3.04 -7.55
C PRO A 350 7.22 -3.32 -7.97
N VAL A 351 6.90 -3.24 -9.27
CA VAL A 351 5.57 -3.58 -9.79
C VAL A 351 5.39 -5.10 -9.84
N HIS A 352 6.44 -5.82 -10.27
CA HIS A 352 6.48 -7.28 -10.23
C HIS A 352 6.30 -7.80 -8.79
N ASP A 353 7.12 -7.30 -7.86
CA ASP A 353 7.07 -7.70 -6.45
C ASP A 353 5.69 -7.35 -5.84
N PHE A 354 5.13 -6.18 -6.17
CA PHE A 354 3.78 -5.81 -5.74
C PHE A 354 2.70 -6.78 -6.25
N GLY A 355 2.80 -7.27 -7.50
CA GLY A 355 1.93 -8.31 -8.02
C GLY A 355 1.92 -9.56 -7.16
N ILE A 356 3.12 -10.09 -6.84
CA ILE A 356 3.28 -11.26 -5.95
C ILE A 356 2.68 -10.98 -4.56
N MET A 357 3.02 -9.85 -3.96
CA MET A 357 2.54 -9.47 -2.63
C MET A 357 1.01 -9.41 -2.57
N THR A 358 0.38 -8.88 -3.62
CA THR A 358 -1.07 -8.69 -3.64
C THR A 358 -1.83 -9.99 -3.93
N VAL A 359 -1.26 -10.89 -4.74
CA VAL A 359 -1.79 -12.27 -4.91
C VAL A 359 -1.79 -13.01 -3.57
N ILE A 360 -0.67 -12.97 -2.85
CA ILE A 360 -0.57 -13.56 -1.51
C ILE A 360 -1.58 -12.88 -0.55
N GLY A 361 -1.65 -11.54 -0.60
CA GLY A 361 -2.59 -10.74 0.17
C GLY A 361 -4.05 -11.15 -0.02
N ALA A 362 -4.50 -11.22 -1.26
CA ALA A 362 -5.86 -11.62 -1.63
C ALA A 362 -6.17 -13.06 -1.19
N GLY A 363 -5.23 -13.99 -1.40
CA GLY A 363 -5.38 -15.36 -0.89
C GLY A 363 -5.49 -15.42 0.64
N MET A 364 -4.72 -14.59 1.35
CA MET A 364 -4.74 -14.54 2.82
C MET A 364 -6.05 -13.97 3.37
N VAL A 365 -6.80 -13.17 2.59
CA VAL A 365 -8.15 -12.75 2.96
C VAL A 365 -9.08 -13.95 3.12
N LEU A 366 -9.05 -14.91 2.19
CA LEU A 366 -9.90 -16.11 2.27
C LEU A 366 -9.60 -16.92 3.54
N VAL A 367 -8.31 -17.08 3.86
CA VAL A 367 -7.87 -17.76 5.08
C VAL A 367 -8.33 -17.00 6.33
N ALA A 368 -8.09 -15.68 6.38
CA ALA A 368 -8.50 -14.85 7.51
C ALA A 368 -10.02 -14.86 7.72
N VAL A 369 -10.82 -14.86 6.65
CA VAL A 369 -12.27 -15.00 6.71
C VAL A 369 -12.68 -16.31 7.38
N ALA A 370 -12.10 -17.44 6.94
CA ALA A 370 -12.42 -18.75 7.50
C ALA A 370 -12.03 -18.88 8.98
N LEU A 371 -10.94 -18.23 9.41
CA LEU A 371 -10.46 -18.28 10.79
C LEU A 371 -11.24 -17.35 11.74
N ALA A 372 -11.63 -16.15 11.29
CA ALA A 372 -12.19 -15.14 12.18
C ALA A 372 -13.72 -15.03 12.12
N VAL A 373 -14.32 -15.01 10.93
CA VAL A 373 -15.75 -14.67 10.75
C VAL A 373 -16.69 -15.59 11.52
N PRO A 374 -16.52 -16.93 11.52
CA PRO A 374 -17.45 -17.83 12.21
C PRO A 374 -17.50 -17.62 13.73
N TRP A 375 -16.38 -17.26 14.34
CA TRP A 375 -16.30 -16.96 15.75
C TRP A 375 -17.03 -15.67 16.09
N PHE A 376 -16.73 -14.58 15.37
CA PHE A 376 -17.43 -13.32 15.59
C PHE A 376 -18.93 -13.41 15.32
N ALA A 377 -19.35 -14.14 14.28
CA ALA A 377 -20.76 -14.31 13.95
C ALA A 377 -21.56 -15.13 14.98
N LEU A 378 -20.89 -15.95 15.80
CA LEU A 378 -21.56 -16.78 16.82
C LEU A 378 -21.20 -16.42 18.27
N ALA A 379 -20.34 -15.41 18.49
CA ALA A 379 -20.04 -14.86 19.81
C ALA A 379 -21.26 -14.07 20.35
N GLY A 380 -22.14 -14.75 21.08
CA GLY A 380 -23.52 -14.32 21.39
C GLY A 380 -23.76 -13.52 22.67
N ARG A 381 -22.84 -12.67 23.13
CA ARG A 381 -23.09 -11.78 24.29
C ARG A 381 -22.81 -10.29 24.06
N LEU A 382 -22.04 -9.95 23.04
CA LEU A 382 -21.67 -8.56 22.71
C LEU A 382 -22.47 -8.09 21.49
N GLY A 383 -23.63 -7.46 21.73
CA GLY A 383 -24.36 -6.67 20.74
C GLY A 383 -24.92 -7.40 19.50
N GLY A 384 -26.03 -8.13 19.68
CA GLY A 384 -27.08 -8.41 18.68
C GLY A 384 -26.74 -8.97 17.28
N ASP A 385 -27.79 -9.38 16.57
CA ASP A 385 -27.71 -9.52 15.11
C ASP A 385 -27.47 -8.13 14.46
N PRO A 386 -26.89 -8.05 13.25
CA PRO A 386 -26.59 -6.77 12.65
C PRO A 386 -27.90 -5.99 12.42
N GLY A 387 -27.95 -4.72 12.83
CA GLY A 387 -29.14 -3.89 12.68
C GLY A 387 -29.45 -3.56 11.21
N ARG A 388 -30.68 -3.10 10.93
CA ARG A 388 -31.02 -2.48 9.63
C ARG A 388 -30.44 -1.07 9.54
N VAL A 389 -30.09 -0.65 8.33
CA VAL A 389 -29.53 0.68 8.05
C VAL A 389 -30.65 1.72 8.14
N TRP A 390 -30.34 2.91 8.66
CA TRP A 390 -31.30 4.01 8.66
C TRP A 390 -31.68 4.39 7.23
N GLY A 391 -32.97 4.40 6.92
CA GLY A 391 -33.47 4.72 5.58
C GLY A 391 -33.42 3.59 4.55
N GLU A 392 -32.93 2.40 4.90
CA GLU A 392 -32.81 1.23 4.00
C GLU A 392 -34.12 0.98 3.23
N GLY A 393 -35.25 0.84 3.93
CA GLY A 393 -36.54 0.60 3.26
C GLY A 393 -37.05 1.74 2.38
N LYS A 394 -36.67 3.00 2.65
CA LYS A 394 -37.00 4.13 1.76
C LYS A 394 -36.11 4.12 0.51
N LEU A 395 -34.83 3.77 0.69
CA LEU A 395 -33.86 3.64 -0.39
C LEU A 395 -34.22 2.46 -1.30
N ASP A 396 -34.52 1.30 -0.72
CA ASP A 396 -34.98 0.09 -1.41
C ASP A 396 -36.23 0.40 -2.25
N GLY A 397 -37.24 1.04 -1.66
CA GLY A 397 -38.43 1.43 -2.39
C GLY A 397 -38.18 2.46 -3.51
N GLY A 398 -37.17 3.31 -3.36
CA GLY A 398 -36.73 4.24 -4.41
C GLY A 398 -35.99 3.53 -5.55
N LEU A 399 -35.07 2.63 -5.20
CA LEU A 399 -34.30 1.81 -6.14
C LEU A 399 -35.21 0.83 -6.89
N ASP A 400 -36.16 0.19 -6.23
CA ASP A 400 -37.13 -0.71 -6.87
C ASP A 400 -37.97 0.01 -7.94
N ARG A 401 -38.35 1.27 -7.69
CA ARG A 401 -39.03 2.10 -8.70
C ARG A 401 -38.11 2.45 -9.86
N LEU A 402 -36.84 2.76 -9.59
CA LEU A 402 -35.85 3.06 -10.62
C LEU A 402 -35.59 1.82 -11.49
N VAL A 403 -35.28 0.69 -10.86
CA VAL A 403 -35.07 -0.61 -11.53
C VAL A 403 -36.31 -1.00 -12.30
N GLY A 404 -37.50 -0.83 -11.73
CA GLY A 404 -38.77 -1.07 -12.42
C GLY A 404 -38.90 -0.26 -13.72
N ARG A 405 -38.53 1.03 -13.71
CA ARG A 405 -38.51 1.88 -14.92
C ARG A 405 -37.47 1.43 -15.94
N ILE A 406 -36.28 1.04 -15.48
CA ILE A 406 -35.19 0.56 -16.35
C ILE A 406 -35.61 -0.75 -17.03
N VAL A 407 -36.16 -1.70 -16.28
CA VAL A 407 -36.62 -3.00 -16.80
C VAL A 407 -37.80 -2.84 -17.75
N GLN A 408 -38.69 -1.88 -17.51
CA GLN A 408 -39.82 -1.58 -18.39
C GLN A 408 -39.42 -0.85 -19.67
N SER A 409 -38.23 -0.24 -19.73
CA SER A 409 -37.77 0.52 -20.91
C SER A 409 -36.25 0.40 -21.09
N PRO A 410 -35.74 -0.79 -21.48
CA PRO A 410 -34.31 -1.02 -21.64
C PRO A 410 -33.74 -0.38 -22.92
N GLY A 411 -34.54 -0.25 -23.98
CA GLY A 411 -34.11 0.24 -25.30
C GLY A 411 -33.48 1.64 -25.30
N PRO A 412 -34.12 2.66 -24.68
CA PRO A 412 -33.54 4.00 -24.59
C PRO A 412 -32.25 4.06 -23.77
N ILE A 413 -32.08 3.14 -22.81
CA ILE A 413 -30.92 3.11 -21.91
C ILE A 413 -29.73 2.46 -22.62
N LEU A 414 -29.98 1.34 -23.31
CA LEU A 414 -28.98 0.65 -24.14
C LEU A 414 -28.58 1.45 -25.39
N ALA A 415 -29.38 2.44 -25.80
CA ALA A 415 -29.06 3.33 -26.91
C ALA A 415 -28.15 4.52 -26.51
N VAL A 416 -28.00 4.78 -25.22
CA VAL A 416 -27.18 5.88 -24.66
C VAL A 416 -25.88 5.37 -24.02
N ALA A 417 -25.84 4.09 -23.62
CA ALA A 417 -24.64 3.38 -23.17
C ALA A 417 -23.88 2.79 -24.35
#